data_AF-A0AAD4HAB4-F1
#
_entry.id   AF-A0AAD4HAB4-F1
#
_cell.length_a   1.000
_cell.length_b   1.000
_cell.length_c   1.000
_cell.angle_alpha   90.00
_cell.angle_beta   90.00
_cell.angle_gamma   90.00
#
_symmetry.space_group_name_H-M   'P 1'
#
loop_
_entity.id
_entity.type
_entity.pdbx_description
1 polymer ?
#
loop_
_entity_poly.entity_id
_entity_poly.type
_entity_poly.pdbx_seq_one_letter_code
_entity_poly.pdbx_strand_id
1 'polypeptide(L)'
;MKDSPNQSPRNDYIPLPEERRLFLEEKYKRRNLAPEALLIRPGLRKLHLATIVLAFGTGGYFTLFADFGDKETCFSPLRRLYRRKVDDFWSLSEEEKKQLKEQGRL
;
A
#
# COMPACT_ATOMS: atom_id res chain seq x y z
N MET A 1 39.31 -35.35 11.99
CA MET A 1 39.41 -34.02 12.63
C MET A 1 38.34 -33.16 12.00
N LYS A 2 37.37 -32.65 12.79
CA LYS A 2 36.21 -31.92 12.30
C LYS A 2 36.55 -30.44 12.10
N ASP A 3 36.50 -29.96 10.86
CA ASP A 3 36.46 -28.54 10.55
C ASP A 3 35.12 -27.96 11.05
N SER A 4 35.19 -26.92 11.88
CA SER A 4 34.01 -26.20 12.41
C SER A 4 33.89 -24.87 11.66
N PRO A 5 32.93 -24.70 10.73
CA PRO A 5 32.89 -23.56 9.82
C PRO A 5 31.96 -22.44 10.31
N ASN A 6 32.01 -22.07 11.59
CA ASN A 6 31.12 -21.01 12.07
C ASN A 6 31.69 -20.21 13.26
N GLN A 7 32.88 -19.66 13.08
CA GLN A 7 33.27 -18.49 13.88
C GLN A 7 32.84 -17.25 13.11
N SER A 8 31.69 -16.69 13.50
CA SER A 8 31.40 -15.27 13.26
C SER A 8 32.66 -14.48 13.66
N PRO A 9 33.15 -13.53 12.85
CA PRO A 9 34.34 -12.77 13.21
C PRO A 9 34.15 -12.23 14.61
N ARG A 10 35.08 -12.56 15.53
CA ARG A 10 35.11 -12.00 16.88
C ARG A 10 34.91 -10.50 16.71
N ASN A 11 33.84 -10.00 17.31
CA ASN A 11 33.57 -8.58 17.36
C ASN A 11 34.61 -7.99 18.29
N ASP A 12 35.82 -7.78 17.77
CA ASP A 12 36.90 -7.12 18.46
C ASP A 12 36.40 -5.70 18.71
N TYR A 13 36.07 -5.43 19.97
CA TYR A 13 35.67 -4.11 20.42
C TYR A 13 36.88 -3.20 20.27
N ILE A 14 37.09 -2.66 19.07
CA ILE A 14 37.98 -1.53 18.88
C ILE A 14 37.33 -0.40 19.69
N PRO A 15 37.97 0.07 20.78
CA PRO A 15 37.41 1.16 21.56
C PRO A 15 37.34 2.36 20.61
N LEU A 16 36.11 2.73 20.25
CA LEU A 16 35.88 3.92 19.44
C LEU A 16 36.36 5.13 20.24
N PRO A 17 37.10 6.06 19.63
CA PRO A 17 37.43 7.33 20.26
C PRO A 17 36.18 7.95 20.89
N GLU A 18 36.31 8.52 22.09
CA GLU A 18 35.17 9.00 22.88
C GLU A 18 34.31 9.99 22.09
N GLU A 19 34.94 10.87 21.31
CA GLU A 19 34.27 11.79 20.39
C GLU A 19 33.38 11.08 19.36
N ARG A 20 33.84 9.96 18.80
CA ARG A 20 33.08 9.19 17.81
C ARG A 20 31.90 8.48 18.48
N ARG A 21 32.05 8.02 19.74
CA ARG A 21 30.96 7.42 20.51
C ARG A 21 29.87 8.44 20.77
N LEU A 22 30.24 9.63 21.27
CA LEU A 22 29.32 10.74 21.53
C LEU A 22 28.59 11.18 20.26
N PHE A 23 29.31 11.30 19.14
CA PHE A 23 28.71 11.62 17.84
C PHE A 23 27.69 10.56 17.39
N LEU A 24 28.01 9.28 17.54
CA LEU A 24 27.10 8.19 17.16
C LEU A 24 25.88 8.13 18.07
N GLU A 25 26.05 8.35 19.37
CA GLU A 25 24.94 8.43 20.32
C GLU A 25 24.03 9.62 20.01
N GLU A 26 24.59 10.78 19.71
CA GLU A 26 23.80 11.96 19.34
C GLU A 26 23.06 11.74 18.02
N LYS A 27 23.72 11.14 17.02
CA LYS A 27 23.09 10.74 15.75
C LYS A 27 21.99 9.71 15.97
N TYR A 28 22.17 8.75 16.87
CA TYR A 28 21.17 7.74 17.21
C TYR A 28 19.98 8.36 17.95
N LYS A 29 20.24 9.23 18.93
CA LYS A 29 19.21 10.01 19.63
C LYS A 29 18.39 10.84 18.66
N ARG A 30 19.03 11.59 17.75
CA ARG A 30 18.33 12.38 16.71
C ARG A 30 17.48 11.52 15.76
N ARG A 31 17.89 10.28 15.46
CA ARG A 31 17.14 9.39 14.54
C ARG A 31 16.00 8.64 15.22
N ASN A 32 16.21 8.16 16.44
CA ASN A 32 15.23 7.30 17.14
C ASN A 32 14.35 8.06 18.12
N LEU A 33 14.81 9.19 18.67
CA LEU A 33 14.05 10.03 19.59
C LEU A 33 13.44 11.27 18.93
N ALA A 34 13.49 11.37 17.59
CA ALA A 34 12.73 12.39 16.84
C ALA A 34 11.50 11.76 16.17
N PRO A 35 10.47 11.33 16.93
CA PRO A 35 9.21 10.87 16.33
C PRO A 35 8.58 11.99 15.50
N GLU A 36 8.79 13.25 15.90
CA GLU A 36 8.40 14.48 15.21
C GLU A 36 8.86 14.54 13.74
N ALA A 37 10.05 14.02 13.43
CA ALA A 37 10.59 14.02 12.06
C ALA A 37 9.93 12.96 11.16
N LEU A 38 9.31 11.92 11.75
CA LEU A 38 8.52 10.91 11.07
C LEU A 38 7.03 11.26 11.03
N LEU A 39 6.59 12.26 11.79
CA LEU A 39 5.21 12.73 11.76
C LEU A 39 4.99 13.50 10.45
N ILE A 40 4.38 12.81 9.48
CA ILE A 40 3.82 13.45 8.29
C ILE A 40 2.90 14.58 8.78
N ARG A 41 3.22 15.82 8.40
CA ARG A 41 2.43 17.01 8.73
C ARG A 41 0.95 16.78 8.39
N PRO A 42 -0.01 17.27 9.19
CA PRO A 42 -1.42 16.94 9.02
C PRO A 42 -1.97 17.27 7.63
N GLY A 43 -1.52 18.36 7.00
CA GLY A 43 -1.87 18.68 5.60
C GLY A 43 -1.28 17.70 4.59
N LEU A 44 -0.05 17.22 4.83
CA LEU A 44 0.63 16.26 3.97
C LEU A 44 0.03 14.86 4.09
N ARG A 45 -0.59 14.51 5.23
CA ARG A 45 -1.34 13.25 5.40
C ARG A 45 -2.54 13.18 4.45
N LYS A 46 -3.29 14.28 4.32
CA LYS A 46 -4.43 14.36 3.39
C LYS A 46 -3.97 14.18 1.95
N LEU A 47 -2.89 14.86 1.57
CA LEU A 47 -2.29 14.74 0.25
C LEU A 47 -1.81 13.30 0.00
N HIS A 48 -1.13 12.68 0.96
CA HIS A 48 -0.68 11.30 0.85
C HIS A 48 -1.84 10.32 0.65
N LEU A 49 -2.91 10.46 1.43
CA LEU A 49 -4.11 9.65 1.25
C LEU A 49 -4.75 9.87 -0.13
N ALA A 50 -4.84 11.13 -0.58
CA ALA A 50 -5.34 11.45 -1.91
C ALA A 50 -4.48 10.82 -3.02
N THR A 51 -3.15 10.85 -2.88
CA THR A 51 -2.22 10.19 -3.82
C THR A 51 -2.41 8.68 -3.84
N ILE A 52 -2.60 8.04 -2.68
CA ILE A 52 -2.88 6.61 -2.60
C ILE A 52 -4.18 6.28 -3.32
N VAL A 53 -5.26 6.99 -3.01
CA VAL A 53 -6.57 6.79 -3.65
C VAL A 53 -6.46 6.99 -5.16
N LEU A 54 -5.77 8.04 -5.62
CA LEU A 54 -5.55 8.31 -7.03
C LEU A 54 -4.73 7.21 -7.71
N ALA A 55 -3.69 6.68 -7.05
CA ALA A 55 -2.87 5.60 -7.59
C ALA A 55 -3.69 4.31 -7.76
N PHE A 56 -4.49 3.94 -6.76
CA PHE A 56 -5.40 2.78 -6.89
C PHE A 56 -6.46 3.00 -7.96
N GLY A 57 -7.06 4.20 -8.03
CA GLY A 57 -8.06 4.53 -9.03
C GLY A 57 -7.52 4.48 -10.46
N THR A 58 -6.37 5.10 -10.70
CA THR A 58 -5.72 5.09 -12.03
C THR A 58 -5.21 3.70 -12.41
N GLY A 59 -4.61 2.96 -11.47
CA GLY A 59 -4.21 1.57 -11.70
C GLY A 59 -5.40 0.66 -12.07
N GLY A 60 -6.52 0.80 -11.36
CA GLY A 60 -7.77 0.11 -11.69
C GLY A 60 -8.31 0.50 -13.07
N TYR A 61 -8.30 1.79 -13.41
CA TYR A 61 -8.73 2.25 -14.73
C TYR A 61 -7.86 1.67 -15.85
N PHE A 62 -6.53 1.76 -15.73
CA PHE A 62 -5.63 1.27 -16.77
C PHE A 62 -5.69 -0.24 -16.95
N THR A 63 -5.86 -1.01 -15.88
CA THR A 63 -6.01 -2.47 -15.96
C THR A 63 -7.31 -2.87 -16.66
N LEU A 64 -8.43 -2.20 -16.36
CA LEU A 64 -9.69 -2.42 -17.07
C LEU A 64 -9.63 -1.96 -18.53
N PHE A 65 -8.94 -0.86 -18.80
CA PHE A 65 -8.70 -0.36 -20.15
C PHE A 65 -7.81 -1.31 -20.96
N ALA A 66 -6.79 -1.89 -20.34
CA ALA A 66 -5.92 -2.87 -20.98
C ALA A 66 -6.64 -4.21 -21.27
N ASP A 67 -7.65 -4.56 -20.47
CA ASP A 67 -8.53 -5.72 -20.66
C ASP A 67 -9.76 -5.40 -21.54
N PHE A 68 -9.74 -4.29 -22.27
CA PHE A 68 -10.85 -3.88 -23.12
C PHE A 68 -10.94 -4.78 -24.37
N GLY A 69 -12.08 -5.47 -24.53
CA GLY A 69 -12.35 -6.39 -25.64
C GLY A 69 -12.83 -7.78 -25.17
N ASP A 70 -13.22 -8.63 -26.10
CA ASP A 70 -13.88 -9.91 -25.79
C ASP A 70 -12.90 -11.06 -25.46
N LYS A 71 -11.59 -10.83 -25.61
CA LYS A 71 -10.56 -11.84 -25.33
C LYS A 71 -10.23 -11.88 -23.84
N GLU A 72 -9.88 -13.06 -23.34
CA GLU A 72 -9.32 -13.19 -21.99
C GLU A 72 -7.88 -12.69 -21.97
N THR A 73 -7.54 -11.94 -20.93
CA THR A 73 -6.18 -11.47 -20.65
C THR A 73 -5.80 -11.75 -19.20
N CYS A 74 -4.55 -11.48 -18.82
CA CYS A 74 -4.11 -11.57 -17.43
C CYS A 74 -4.87 -10.64 -16.47
N PHE A 75 -5.56 -9.62 -16.98
CA PHE A 75 -6.35 -8.67 -16.18
C PHE A 75 -7.84 -9.04 -16.10
N SER A 76 -8.28 -10.08 -16.81
CA SER A 76 -9.69 -10.51 -16.80
C SER A 76 -10.26 -10.85 -15.43
N PRO A 77 -9.51 -11.41 -14.44
CA PRO A 77 -10.03 -11.55 -13.08
C PRO A 77 -10.45 -10.22 -12.45
N LEU A 78 -9.72 -9.13 -12.73
CA LEU A 78 -10.01 -7.81 -12.19
C LEU A 78 -11.28 -7.21 -12.81
N ARG A 79 -11.50 -7.43 -14.10
CA ARG A 79 -12.76 -7.09 -14.79
C ARG A 79 -13.96 -7.84 -14.21
N ARG A 80 -13.81 -9.13 -13.90
CA ARG A 80 -14.87 -9.92 -13.26
C ARG A 80 -15.21 -9.38 -11.86
N LEU A 81 -14.19 -9.06 -11.06
CA LEU A 81 -14.37 -8.44 -9.75
C LEU A 81 -15.07 -7.08 -9.85
N TYR A 82 -14.66 -6.24 -10.82
CA TYR A 82 -15.30 -4.95 -11.07
C TYR A 82 -16.78 -5.11 -11.43
N ARG A 83 -17.11 -5.98 -12.40
CA ARG A 83 -18.51 -6.23 -12.79
C ARG A 83 -19.35 -6.74 -11.63
N ARG A 84 -18.84 -7.71 -10.87
CA ARG A 84 -19.51 -8.18 -9.65
C ARG A 84 -19.75 -7.05 -8.65
N LYS A 85 -18.77 -6.15 -8.45
CA LYS A 85 -18.93 -5.02 -7.53
C LYS A 85 -19.96 -4.02 -8.04
N VAL A 86 -20.01 -3.80 -9.35
CA VAL A 86 -21.06 -2.99 -9.96
C VAL A 86 -22.42 -3.62 -9.70
N ASP A 87 -22.58 -4.91 -10.01
CA ASP A 87 -23.86 -5.61 -9.84
C ASP A 87 -24.31 -5.64 -8.37
N ASP A 88 -23.39 -5.92 -7.43
CA ASP A 88 -23.70 -6.09 -6.00
C ASP A 88 -23.90 -4.77 -5.24
N PHE A 89 -23.27 -3.66 -5.68
CA PHE A 89 -23.23 -2.42 -4.87
C PHE A 89 -23.59 -1.14 -5.61
N TRP A 90 -23.18 -0.99 -6.88
CA TRP A 90 -23.45 0.24 -7.64
C TRP A 90 -24.67 0.14 -8.56
N SER A 91 -25.22 -1.06 -8.71
CA SER A 91 -26.44 -1.32 -9.46
C SER A 91 -27.58 -1.62 -8.51
N LEU A 92 -28.80 -1.40 -8.99
CA LEU A 92 -30.00 -1.81 -8.29
C LEU A 92 -30.09 -3.34 -8.32
N SER A 93 -30.40 -3.95 -7.19
CA SER A 93 -30.78 -5.36 -7.13
C SER A 93 -32.03 -5.63 -7.96
N GLU A 94 -32.24 -6.88 -8.37
CA GLU A 94 -33.43 -7.25 -9.13
C GLU A 94 -34.74 -6.97 -8.37
N GLU A 95 -34.70 -7.05 -7.05
CA GLU A 95 -35.83 -6.68 -6.18
C GLU A 95 -36.11 -5.17 -6.22
N GLU A 96 -35.07 -4.34 -6.12
CA GLU A 96 -35.20 -2.88 -6.23
C GLU A 96 -35.66 -2.45 -7.62
N LYS A 97 -35.15 -3.09 -8.69
CA LYS A 97 -35.61 -2.86 -10.06
C LYS A 97 -37.10 -3.20 -10.19
N LYS A 98 -37.54 -4.32 -9.60
CA LYS A 98 -38.95 -4.74 -9.63
C LYS A 98 -39.85 -3.74 -8.88
N GLN A 99 -39.43 -3.29 -7.69
CA GLN A 99 -40.16 -2.29 -6.92
C GLN A 99 -40.26 -0.95 -7.66
N LEU A 100 -39.19 -0.49 -8.31
CA LEU A 100 -39.21 0.75 -9.09
C LEU A 100 -40.12 0.65 -10.32
N LYS A 101 -40.15 -0.53 -10.97
CA LYS A 101 -41.05 -0.81 -12.10
C LYS A 101 -42.52 -0.82 -11.66
N GLU A 102 -42.82 -1.43 -10.51
CA GLU A 102 -44.18 -1.42 -9.91
C GLU A 102 -44.63 -0.01 -9.52
N GLN A 103 -43.69 0.86 -9.14
CA GLN A 103 -43.93 2.28 -8.87
C GLN A 103 -44.00 3.16 -10.14
N GLY A 104 -43.80 2.60 -11.33
CA GLY A 104 -43.79 3.35 -12.60
C GLY A 104 -42.62 4.32 -12.76
N ARG A 105 -41.51 4.10 -12.03
CA ARG A 105 -40.32 4.97 -12.02
C ARG A 105 -39.18 4.44 -12.92
N LEU A 106 -39.45 3.36 -13.65
CA LEU A 106 -38.52 2.62 -14.52
C LEU A 106 -39.25 2.12 -15.77
#